data_AF-A0A5Q4FQQ3-F1
#
_entry.id   AF-A0A5Q4FQQ3-F1
#
_cell.length_a   1.000
_cell.length_b   1.000
_cell.length_c   1.000
_cell.angle_alpha   90.00
_cell.angle_beta   90.00
_cell.angle_gamma   90.00
#
_symmetry.space_group_name_H-M   'P 1'
#
loop_
_entity.id
_entity.type
_entity.pdbx_description
1 polymer ?
#
loop_
_entity_poly.entity_id
_entity_poly.type
_entity_poly.pdbx_seq_one_letter_code
_entity_poly.pdbx_strand_id
1 'polypeptide(L)'
;MRLAFVLVLLPVCLLACRSSREAGSDVPVQLVQNTLLPDFDEDAPLIRRRLEVLIRVTPDGSVDDARILNPIKNPKWNVAAIDSIKKWRFTSFSPLDYPDGILFKSSIRIELLDESEIVTTGELWFASKTMADSVHNQLRIGRDFLDFVTCFQFSDSKDVFFHQRTMELQNYPDQAKKVVDRLRPDDFSKPVKVGSYYVIYWKMNGPGAHNHL
;
A
#
# COMPACT_ATOMS: atom_id res chain seq x y z
N MET A 1 -22.36 -38.54 78.84
CA MET A 1 -23.21 -37.40 78.40
C MET A 1 -22.31 -36.19 78.29
N ARG A 2 -22.12 -35.48 77.18
CA ARG A 2 -22.72 -35.49 75.83
C ARG A 2 -21.63 -35.23 74.79
N LEU A 3 -21.86 -35.78 73.59
CA LEU A 3 -21.21 -35.50 72.32
C LEU A 3 -21.05 -34.00 72.03
N ALA A 4 -19.93 -33.61 71.41
CA ALA A 4 -19.88 -32.51 70.46
C ALA A 4 -18.77 -32.77 69.43
N PHE A 5 -19.10 -33.57 68.41
CA PHE A 5 -18.30 -33.76 67.20
C PHE A 5 -18.53 -32.52 66.31
N VAL A 6 -17.61 -31.56 66.33
CA VAL A 6 -17.66 -30.40 65.42
C VAL A 6 -17.04 -30.84 64.09
N LEU A 7 -17.90 -31.28 63.18
CA LEU A 7 -17.57 -31.60 61.80
C LEU A 7 -17.28 -30.29 61.06
N VAL A 8 -16.00 -29.96 60.90
CA VAL A 8 -15.55 -28.81 60.10
C VAL A 8 -15.73 -29.16 58.63
N LEU A 9 -16.89 -28.79 58.08
CA LEU A 9 -17.18 -28.75 56.65
C LEU A 9 -16.30 -27.68 56.00
N LEU A 10 -15.11 -28.09 55.57
CA LEU A 10 -14.22 -27.29 54.73
C LEU A 10 -14.92 -27.11 53.36
N PRO A 11 -15.34 -25.90 52.96
CA PRO A 11 -15.89 -25.70 51.64
C PRO A 11 -14.75 -25.86 50.65
N VAL A 12 -14.80 -26.96 49.88
CA VAL A 12 -13.96 -27.16 48.71
C VAL A 12 -14.31 -26.02 47.74
N CYS A 13 -13.53 -24.95 47.79
CA CYS A 13 -13.48 -23.93 46.76
C CYS A 13 -13.05 -24.64 45.47
N LEU A 14 -14.05 -25.07 44.69
CA LEU A 14 -13.89 -25.38 43.27
C LEU A 14 -13.48 -24.08 42.57
N LEU A 15 -12.20 -23.77 42.66
CA LEU A 15 -11.50 -22.91 41.71
C LEU A 15 -11.57 -23.63 40.37
N ALA A 16 -12.69 -23.47 39.69
CA ALA A 16 -12.77 -23.70 38.26
C ALA A 16 -11.86 -22.66 37.60
N CYS A 17 -10.57 -22.98 37.50
CA CYS A 17 -9.66 -22.37 36.54
C CYS A 17 -10.25 -22.68 35.17
N ARG A 18 -11.11 -21.80 34.68
CA ARG A 18 -11.56 -21.76 33.30
C ARG A 18 -10.33 -21.34 32.50
N SER A 19 -9.56 -22.31 32.03
CA SER A 19 -8.46 -22.06 31.12
C SER A 19 -9.06 -21.47 29.85
N SER A 20 -8.93 -20.15 29.71
CA SER A 20 -9.16 -19.47 28.45
C SER A 20 -8.08 -19.98 27.49
N ARG A 21 -8.38 -21.06 26.76
CA ARG A 21 -7.63 -21.42 25.57
C ARG A 21 -7.79 -20.26 24.61
N GLU A 22 -6.74 -19.45 24.49
CA GLU A 22 -6.56 -18.65 23.29
C GLU A 22 -6.51 -19.64 22.12
N ALA A 23 -7.56 -19.61 21.30
CA ALA A 23 -7.68 -20.41 20.10
C ALA A 23 -6.62 -19.94 19.09
N GLY A 24 -5.44 -20.54 19.18
CA GLY A 24 -4.40 -20.41 18.17
C GLY A 24 -4.78 -21.23 16.93
N SER A 25 -5.03 -20.54 15.83
CA SER A 25 -4.65 -20.95 14.47
C SER A 25 -5.03 -22.36 13.99
N ASP A 26 -6.27 -22.79 14.20
CA ASP A 26 -6.84 -23.96 13.49
C ASP A 26 -8.30 -23.70 13.10
N VAL A 27 -8.57 -22.48 12.62
CA VAL A 27 -9.91 -22.11 12.18
C VAL A 27 -10.12 -22.76 10.80
N PRO A 28 -11.08 -23.68 10.63
CA PRO A 28 -11.25 -24.47 9.41
C PRO A 28 -11.85 -23.68 8.23
N VAL A 29 -11.79 -22.34 8.29
CA VAL A 29 -12.42 -21.45 7.31
C VAL A 29 -11.35 -20.69 6.53
N GLN A 30 -11.40 -20.84 5.21
CA GLN A 30 -10.56 -20.10 4.28
C GLN A 30 -11.43 -19.15 3.46
N LEU A 31 -10.92 -17.96 3.17
CA LEU A 31 -11.64 -16.97 2.35
C LEU A 31 -11.72 -17.48 0.90
N VAL A 32 -12.94 -17.65 0.39
CA VAL A 32 -13.21 -18.12 -0.98
C VAL A 32 -13.50 -16.95 -1.91
N GLN A 33 -14.26 -15.97 -1.43
CA GLN A 33 -14.64 -14.79 -2.21
C GLN A 33 -14.68 -13.56 -1.31
N ASN A 34 -14.19 -12.45 -1.82
CA ASN A 34 -14.31 -11.14 -1.19
C ASN A 34 -14.92 -10.11 -2.14
N THR A 35 -15.39 -9.03 -1.53
CA THR A 35 -15.72 -7.78 -2.19
C THR A 35 -14.66 -6.75 -1.85
N LEU A 36 -14.53 -5.72 -2.69
CA LEU A 36 -13.66 -4.58 -2.40
C LEU A 36 -14.15 -3.85 -1.14
N LEU A 37 -13.19 -3.39 -0.34
CA LEU A 37 -13.46 -2.40 0.70
C LEU A 37 -13.86 -1.08 0.05
N PRO A 38 -14.65 -0.24 0.72
CA PRO A 38 -15.02 1.08 0.19
C PRO A 38 -13.80 1.95 -0.04
N ASP A 39 -13.88 2.79 -1.06
CA ASP A 39 -12.89 3.83 -1.32
C ASP A 39 -12.77 4.79 -0.13
N PHE A 40 -11.61 5.40 -0.01
CA PHE A 40 -11.33 6.35 1.05
C PHE A 40 -11.58 7.77 0.52
N ASP A 41 -12.70 8.36 0.93
CA ASP A 41 -13.11 9.71 0.48
C ASP A 41 -12.31 10.86 1.12
N GLU A 42 -11.31 10.58 1.97
CA GLU A 42 -10.56 11.62 2.68
C GLU A 42 -9.12 11.75 2.15
N ASP A 43 -8.66 13.00 1.94
CA ASP A 43 -7.26 13.41 1.69
C ASP A 43 -6.28 13.00 2.83
N ALA A 44 -6.76 12.24 3.81
CA ALA A 44 -5.96 11.75 4.91
C ALA A 44 -5.05 10.62 4.39
N PRO A 45 -3.72 10.79 4.43
CA PRO A 45 -2.82 9.75 3.99
C PRO A 45 -3.03 8.51 4.87
N LEU A 46 -3.65 7.47 4.33
CA LEU A 46 -3.58 6.16 4.96
C LEU A 46 -2.20 5.58 4.73
N ILE A 47 -1.29 5.96 5.62
CA ILE A 47 -0.05 5.24 5.82
C ILE A 47 -0.43 3.81 6.19
N ARG A 48 -0.25 2.86 5.26
CA ARG A 48 -0.36 1.39 5.39
C ARG A 48 -0.96 0.96 6.74
N ARG A 49 -2.28 0.82 6.79
CA ARG A 49 -2.97 0.47 8.05
C ARG A 49 -3.36 -0.99 8.08
N ARG A 50 -3.39 -1.53 9.29
CA ARG A 50 -3.88 -2.88 9.56
C ARG A 50 -5.25 -2.76 10.22
N LEU A 51 -6.29 -3.25 9.55
CA LEU A 51 -7.64 -3.36 10.10
C LEU A 51 -7.78 -4.69 10.80
N GLU A 52 -8.07 -4.67 12.08
CA GLU A 52 -8.42 -5.84 12.86
C GLU A 52 -9.94 -5.97 12.92
N VAL A 53 -10.44 -7.12 12.50
CA VAL A 53 -11.87 -7.39 12.42
C VAL A 53 -12.19 -8.70 13.12
N LEU A 54 -13.32 -8.73 13.81
CA LEU A 54 -13.93 -9.92 14.34
C LEU A 54 -15.04 -10.33 13.37
N ILE A 55 -14.99 -11.57 12.86
CA ILE A 55 -15.91 -12.06 11.83
C ILE A 55 -16.58 -13.32 12.38
N ARG A 56 -17.91 -13.38 12.27
CA ARG A 56 -18.69 -14.60 12.48
C ARG A 56 -19.08 -15.18 11.13
N VAL A 57 -18.70 -16.43 10.89
CA VAL A 57 -19.03 -17.18 9.68
C VAL A 57 -20.02 -18.28 10.02
N THR A 58 -21.08 -18.43 9.24
CA THR A 58 -22.10 -19.48 9.37
C THR A 58 -21.67 -20.76 8.65
N PRO A 59 -22.29 -21.93 8.93
CA PRO A 59 -21.87 -23.22 8.35
C PRO A 59 -21.85 -23.29 6.81
N ASP A 60 -22.67 -22.48 6.15
CA ASP A 60 -22.70 -22.34 4.68
C ASP A 60 -21.55 -21.48 4.12
N GLY A 61 -20.69 -20.93 4.98
CA GLY A 61 -19.59 -20.04 4.61
C GLY A 61 -19.97 -18.57 4.47
N SER A 62 -21.21 -18.18 4.80
CA SER A 62 -21.63 -16.77 4.80
C SER A 62 -21.09 -16.01 6.02
N VAL A 63 -20.91 -14.70 5.91
CA VAL A 63 -20.61 -13.82 7.05
C VAL A 63 -21.92 -13.18 7.52
N ASP A 64 -22.35 -13.47 8.75
CA ASP A 64 -23.58 -12.91 9.31
C ASP A 64 -23.33 -11.76 10.29
N ASP A 65 -22.16 -11.74 10.93
CA ASP A 65 -21.70 -10.62 11.76
C ASP A 65 -20.23 -10.27 11.53
N ALA A 66 -19.93 -8.98 11.61
CA ALA A 66 -18.60 -8.45 11.47
C ALA A 66 -18.45 -7.16 12.28
N ARG A 67 -17.32 -7.02 12.99
CA ARG A 67 -17.00 -5.84 13.80
C ARG A 67 -15.55 -5.44 13.64
N ILE A 68 -15.32 -4.16 13.38
CA ILE A 68 -13.97 -3.59 13.40
C ILE A 68 -13.55 -3.38 14.87
N LEU A 69 -12.37 -3.92 15.22
CA LEU A 69 -11.81 -3.83 16.57
C LEU A 69 -10.98 -2.56 16.78
N ASN A 70 -10.40 -2.03 15.69
CA ASN A 70 -9.59 -0.81 15.69
C ASN A 70 -10.11 0.19 14.62
N PRO A 71 -11.29 0.82 14.86
CA PRO A 71 -11.92 1.68 13.87
C PRO A 71 -11.01 2.85 13.48
N ILE A 72 -11.07 3.22 12.20
CA ILE A 72 -10.45 4.45 11.72
C ILE A 72 -11.32 5.67 12.09
N LYS A 73 -10.76 6.87 11.95
CA LYS A 73 -11.45 8.14 12.27
C LYS A 73 -12.50 8.57 11.24
N ASN A 74 -13.01 7.64 10.43
CA ASN A 74 -14.12 7.89 9.51
C ASN A 74 -15.25 6.87 9.78
N PRO A 75 -16.30 7.26 10.52
CA PRO A 75 -17.42 6.37 10.85
C PRO A 75 -18.18 5.85 9.64
N LYS A 76 -18.34 6.67 8.59
CA LYS A 76 -19.05 6.26 7.37
C LYS A 76 -18.30 5.14 6.66
N TRP A 77 -16.98 5.28 6.52
CA TRP A 77 -16.12 4.25 5.97
C TRP A 77 -16.14 2.97 6.81
N ASN A 78 -16.08 3.07 8.15
CA ASN A 78 -16.16 1.89 9.02
C ASN A 78 -17.45 1.08 8.79
N VAL A 79 -18.60 1.75 8.64
CA VAL A 79 -19.89 1.10 8.34
C VAL A 79 -19.85 0.43 6.96
N ALA A 80 -19.43 1.17 5.93
CA ALA A 80 -19.34 0.64 4.58
C ALA A 80 -18.35 -0.55 4.47
N ALA A 81 -17.24 -0.52 5.23
CA ALA A 81 -16.28 -1.62 5.28
C ALA A 81 -16.88 -2.87 5.93
N ILE A 82 -17.65 -2.73 7.01
CA ILE A 82 -18.39 -3.83 7.63
C ILE A 82 -19.41 -4.40 6.63
N ASP A 83 -20.16 -3.55 5.93
CA ASP A 83 -21.14 -3.98 4.94
C ASP A 83 -20.49 -4.73 3.76
N SER A 84 -19.28 -4.33 3.34
CA SER A 84 -18.49 -5.09 2.37
C SER A 84 -18.04 -6.44 2.93
N ILE A 85 -17.51 -6.49 4.15
CA ILE A 85 -17.04 -7.74 4.79
C ILE A 85 -18.18 -8.74 4.97
N LYS A 86 -19.40 -8.28 5.28
CA LYS A 86 -20.59 -9.13 5.38
C LYS A 86 -20.98 -9.82 4.05
N LYS A 87 -20.45 -9.35 2.92
CA LYS A 87 -20.65 -9.97 1.59
C LYS A 87 -19.57 -11.01 1.26
N TRP A 88 -18.57 -11.20 2.10
CA TRP A 88 -17.51 -12.18 1.88
C TRP A 88 -18.04 -13.61 2.03
N ARG A 89 -17.32 -14.57 1.43
CA ARG A 89 -17.60 -16.00 1.51
C ARG A 89 -16.37 -16.76 1.95
N PHE A 90 -16.56 -17.69 2.86
CA PHE A 90 -15.55 -18.61 3.35
C PHE A 90 -15.91 -20.05 2.96
N THR A 91 -14.99 -20.97 3.16
CA THR A 91 -15.27 -22.41 3.01
C THR A 91 -16.37 -22.82 3.98
N SER A 92 -17.32 -23.62 3.48
CA SER A 92 -18.35 -24.22 4.33
C SER A 92 -17.74 -25.23 5.30
N PHE A 93 -18.45 -25.50 6.39
CA PHE A 93 -18.05 -26.46 7.40
C PHE A 93 -19.27 -27.18 7.97
N SER A 94 -19.04 -28.29 8.67
CA SER A 94 -20.10 -29.09 9.24
C SER A 94 -20.85 -28.31 10.34
N PRO A 95 -22.19 -28.17 10.25
CA PRO A 95 -22.99 -27.60 11.34
C PRO A 95 -22.93 -28.41 12.64
N LEU A 96 -22.53 -29.69 12.58
CA LEU A 96 -22.37 -30.53 13.77
C LEU A 96 -21.18 -30.11 14.64
N ASP A 97 -20.12 -29.61 14.00
CA ASP A 97 -18.90 -29.19 14.70
C ASP A 97 -19.05 -27.77 15.26
N TYR A 98 -19.79 -26.91 14.55
CA TYR A 98 -19.95 -25.49 14.87
C TYR A 98 -21.40 -25.01 14.56
N PRO A 99 -22.38 -25.35 15.40
CA PRO A 99 -23.80 -25.07 15.13
C PRO A 99 -24.13 -23.57 15.09
N ASP A 100 -23.44 -22.78 15.91
CA ASP A 100 -23.63 -21.32 16.00
C ASP A 100 -22.69 -20.54 15.06
N GLY A 101 -21.96 -21.24 14.20
CA GLY A 101 -20.91 -20.68 13.36
C GLY A 101 -19.57 -20.51 14.10
N ILE A 102 -18.63 -19.88 13.41
CA ILE A 102 -17.24 -19.72 13.84
C ILE A 102 -16.94 -18.23 13.95
N LEU A 103 -16.53 -17.80 15.14
CA LEU A 103 -16.10 -16.43 15.42
C LEU A 103 -14.58 -16.38 15.46
N PHE A 104 -13.94 -15.55 14.63
CA PHE A 104 -12.49 -15.41 14.62
C PHE A 104 -12.03 -13.98 14.34
N LYS A 105 -10.81 -13.68 14.80
CA LYS A 105 -10.13 -12.40 14.54
C LYS A 105 -9.35 -12.51 13.24
N SER A 106 -9.66 -11.67 12.27
CA SER A 106 -8.91 -11.51 11.03
C SER A 106 -8.18 -10.18 11.03
N SER A 107 -7.11 -10.12 10.25
CA SER A 107 -6.38 -8.89 10.07
C SER A 107 -6.13 -8.59 8.60
N ILE A 108 -6.71 -7.48 8.16
CA ILE A 108 -6.75 -7.04 6.78
C ILE A 108 -5.75 -5.90 6.63
N ARG A 109 -4.83 -6.03 5.68
CA ARG A 109 -3.91 -4.95 5.33
C ARG A 109 -4.61 -4.01 4.36
N ILE A 110 -4.79 -2.76 4.76
CA ILE A 110 -5.30 -1.69 3.91
C ILE A 110 -4.10 -0.93 3.38
N GLU A 111 -3.97 -0.94 2.06
CA GLU A 111 -3.05 -0.08 1.34
C GLU A 111 -3.91 0.78 0.44
N LEU A 112 -3.84 2.10 0.64
CA LEU A 112 -4.14 2.97 -0.49
C LEU A 112 -3.08 2.63 -1.53
N LEU A 113 -3.53 2.24 -2.71
CA LEU A 113 -2.69 2.42 -3.88
C LEU A 113 -2.48 3.93 -3.92
N ASP A 114 -1.27 4.40 -3.61
CA ASP A 114 -0.92 5.82 -3.74
C ASP A 114 -1.52 6.27 -5.06
N GLU A 115 -2.32 7.34 -5.04
CA GLU A 115 -2.75 8.01 -6.26
C GLU A 115 -1.49 8.14 -7.10
N SER A 116 -1.42 7.38 -8.19
CA SER A 116 -0.14 7.16 -8.84
C SER A 116 0.37 8.52 -9.27
N GLU A 117 1.47 8.99 -8.67
CA GLU A 117 2.00 10.31 -8.95
C GLU A 117 2.23 10.40 -10.46
N ILE A 118 1.42 11.20 -11.15
CA ILE A 118 1.62 11.47 -12.57
C ILE A 118 2.76 12.47 -12.63
N VAL A 119 3.90 12.02 -13.13
CA VAL A 119 5.10 12.85 -13.23
C VAL A 119 5.35 13.18 -14.69
N THR A 120 5.62 14.45 -14.96
CA THR A 120 6.18 14.90 -16.24
C THR A 120 7.69 15.04 -16.11
N THR A 121 8.45 14.33 -16.95
CA THR A 121 9.92 14.43 -16.99
C THR A 121 10.43 14.77 -18.38
N GLY A 122 11.46 15.62 -18.43
CA GLY A 122 12.39 15.70 -19.55
C GLY A 122 13.53 14.70 -19.37
N GLU A 123 13.92 14.01 -20.44
CA GLU A 123 14.96 12.99 -20.44
C GLU A 123 16.00 13.31 -21.51
N LEU A 124 17.24 13.59 -21.10
CA LEU A 124 18.38 13.69 -22.02
C LEU A 124 19.14 12.36 -22.00
N TRP A 125 19.15 11.67 -23.14
CA TRP A 125 19.77 10.37 -23.34
C TRP A 125 21.11 10.55 -24.05
N PHE A 126 22.16 9.91 -23.55
CA PHE A 126 23.52 9.98 -24.08
C PHE A 126 24.08 8.58 -24.33
N ALA A 127 24.72 8.37 -25.48
CA ALA A 127 25.44 7.12 -25.75
C ALA A 127 26.71 6.96 -24.89
N SER A 128 27.29 8.08 -24.42
CA SER A 128 28.54 8.10 -23.66
C SER A 128 28.37 8.68 -22.26
N LYS A 129 28.94 7.99 -21.26
CA LYS A 129 28.99 8.48 -19.87
C LYS A 129 29.70 9.82 -19.78
N THR A 130 30.82 9.96 -20.48
CA THR A 130 31.64 11.18 -20.45
C THR A 130 30.84 12.40 -20.95
N MET A 131 30.02 12.20 -21.98
CA MET A 131 29.16 13.25 -22.50
C MET A 131 28.06 13.62 -21.51
N ALA A 132 27.39 12.62 -20.91
CA ALA A 132 26.39 12.84 -19.88
C ALA A 132 26.97 13.58 -18.66
N ASP A 133 28.14 13.18 -18.18
CA ASP A 133 28.83 13.83 -17.06
C ASP A 133 29.18 15.28 -17.39
N SER A 134 29.62 15.56 -18.63
CA SER A 134 29.92 16.91 -19.11
C SER A 134 28.67 17.79 -19.11
N VAL A 135 27.56 17.32 -19.68
CA VAL A 135 26.29 18.07 -19.69
C VAL A 135 25.77 18.30 -18.28
N HIS A 136 25.77 17.27 -17.43
CA HIS A 136 25.38 17.41 -16.03
C HIS A 136 26.21 18.47 -15.29
N ASN A 137 27.52 18.53 -15.53
CA ASN A 137 28.37 19.56 -14.92
C ASN A 137 27.99 20.97 -15.38
N GLN A 138 27.58 21.14 -16.64
CA GLN A 138 27.11 22.42 -17.17
C GLN A 138 25.75 22.81 -16.57
N LEU A 139 24.82 21.87 -16.42
CA LEU A 139 23.56 22.11 -15.72
C LEU A 139 23.81 22.55 -14.27
N ARG A 140 24.74 21.88 -13.57
CA ARG A 140 25.10 22.20 -12.17
C ARG A 140 25.65 23.61 -11.98
N ILE A 141 26.29 24.19 -13.00
CA ILE A 141 26.78 25.58 -12.93
C ILE A 141 25.73 26.62 -13.39
N GLY A 142 24.49 26.19 -13.60
CA GLY A 142 23.35 27.08 -13.86
C GLY A 142 23.02 27.29 -15.33
N ARG A 143 23.56 26.47 -16.25
CA ARG A 143 23.07 26.49 -17.64
C ARG A 143 21.66 25.92 -17.71
N ASP A 144 20.82 26.51 -18.55
CA ASP A 144 19.44 26.07 -18.75
C ASP A 144 19.41 24.67 -19.38
N PHE A 145 18.47 23.84 -18.91
CA PHE A 145 18.23 22.52 -19.47
C PHE A 145 17.68 22.59 -20.90
N LEU A 146 16.80 23.55 -21.17
CA LEU A 146 16.18 23.75 -22.48
C LEU A 146 17.20 24.17 -23.53
N ASP A 147 18.24 24.93 -23.16
CA ASP A 147 19.34 25.26 -24.07
C ASP A 147 19.98 24.00 -24.66
N PHE A 148 20.18 22.96 -23.83
CA PHE A 148 20.70 21.69 -24.30
C PHE A 148 19.72 20.97 -25.21
N VAL A 149 18.43 20.97 -24.86
CA VAL A 149 17.39 20.36 -25.70
C VAL A 149 17.40 20.98 -27.09
N THR A 150 17.41 22.32 -27.18
CA THR A 150 17.47 23.04 -28.45
C THR A 150 18.76 22.73 -29.21
N CYS A 151 19.93 22.76 -28.55
CA CYS A 151 21.21 22.44 -29.20
C CYS A 151 21.24 21.02 -29.79
N PHE A 152 20.66 20.03 -29.09
CA PHE A 152 20.70 18.64 -29.53
C PHE A 152 19.62 18.29 -30.54
N GLN A 153 18.44 18.94 -30.47
CA GLN A 153 17.35 18.72 -31.42
C GLN A 153 17.74 19.06 -32.86
N PHE A 154 18.64 20.04 -33.05
CA PHE A 154 19.15 20.44 -34.36
C PHE A 154 20.49 19.81 -34.73
N SER A 155 21.04 18.93 -33.89
CA SER A 155 22.29 18.25 -34.20
C SER A 155 22.00 16.97 -35.00
N ASP A 156 22.78 16.71 -36.05
CA ASP A 156 22.74 15.42 -36.77
C ASP A 156 23.36 14.25 -35.96
N SER A 157 23.73 14.50 -34.69
CA SER A 157 24.34 13.50 -33.83
C SER A 157 23.29 12.48 -33.40
N LYS A 158 23.58 11.20 -33.66
CA LYS A 158 22.81 10.06 -33.14
C LYS A 158 23.19 9.69 -31.71
N ASP A 159 23.99 10.50 -31.03
CA ASP A 159 24.53 10.19 -29.71
C ASP A 159 23.73 10.84 -28.58
N VAL A 160 22.82 11.77 -28.90
CA VAL A 160 22.00 12.49 -27.93
C VAL A 160 20.54 12.57 -28.37
N PHE A 161 19.62 12.25 -27.46
CA PHE A 161 18.18 12.32 -27.72
C PHE A 161 17.46 12.97 -26.54
N PHE A 162 16.45 13.78 -26.84
CA PHE A 162 15.54 14.32 -25.84
C PHE A 162 14.18 13.64 -25.93
N HIS A 163 13.64 13.21 -24.79
CA HIS A 163 12.27 12.75 -24.67
C HIS A 163 11.55 13.49 -23.55
N GLN A 164 10.34 13.96 -23.82
CA GLN A 164 9.43 14.39 -22.76
C GLN A 164 8.40 13.28 -22.55
N ARG A 165 8.18 12.89 -21.30
CA ARG A 165 7.19 11.87 -20.93
C ARG A 165 6.33 12.37 -19.78
N THR A 166 5.04 12.07 -19.85
CA THR A 166 4.09 12.21 -18.74
C THR A 166 3.52 10.84 -18.46
N MET A 167 3.83 10.25 -17.31
CA MET A 167 3.29 8.97 -16.93
C MET A 167 3.25 8.80 -15.41
N GLU A 168 2.48 7.82 -14.98
CA GLU A 168 2.50 7.31 -13.62
C GLU A 168 3.92 6.88 -13.20
N LEU A 169 4.38 7.36 -12.03
CA LEU A 169 5.71 7.07 -11.48
C LEU A 169 5.96 5.55 -11.36
N GLN A 170 4.92 4.76 -11.15
CA GLN A 170 4.98 3.29 -11.07
C GLN A 170 5.41 2.64 -12.39
N ASN A 171 5.18 3.30 -13.53
CA ASN A 171 5.51 2.78 -14.86
C ASN A 171 6.97 3.05 -15.28
N TYR A 172 7.74 3.81 -14.48
CA TYR A 172 9.18 3.94 -14.71
C TYR A 172 9.93 2.66 -14.33
N PRO A 173 11.00 2.29 -15.05
CA PRO A 173 11.92 1.25 -14.60
C PRO A 173 12.47 1.54 -13.20
N ASP A 174 12.66 0.51 -12.36
CA ASP A 174 13.00 0.66 -10.93
C ASP A 174 14.14 1.66 -10.62
N GLN A 175 15.17 1.70 -11.47
CA GLN A 175 16.29 2.63 -11.30
C GLN A 175 15.90 4.08 -11.60
N ALA A 176 15.15 4.29 -12.69
CA ALA A 176 14.64 5.61 -13.05
C ALA A 176 13.62 6.10 -12.03
N LYS A 177 12.69 5.22 -11.62
CA LYS A 177 11.68 5.49 -10.61
C LYS A 177 12.28 6.05 -9.32
N LYS A 178 13.28 5.36 -8.75
CA LYS A 178 13.97 5.81 -7.52
C LYS A 178 14.65 7.18 -7.67
N VAL A 179 15.08 7.53 -8.87
CA VAL A 179 15.73 8.81 -9.14
C VAL A 179 14.68 9.90 -9.30
N VAL A 180 13.67 9.69 -10.14
CA VAL A 180 12.57 10.64 -10.41
C VAL A 180 11.75 10.93 -9.15
N ASP A 181 11.48 9.92 -8.34
CA ASP A 181 10.79 10.03 -7.04
C ASP A 181 11.50 11.00 -6.07
N ARG A 182 12.83 11.06 -6.13
CA ARG A 182 13.66 11.90 -5.24
C ARG A 182 13.89 13.30 -5.77
N LEU A 183 13.63 13.56 -7.05
CA LEU A 183 13.79 14.88 -7.63
C LEU A 183 12.69 15.80 -7.11
N ARG A 184 13.09 17.03 -6.79
CA ARG A 184 12.14 18.12 -6.59
C ARG A 184 11.64 18.61 -7.95
N PRO A 185 10.47 19.27 -8.02
CA PRO A 185 10.08 19.99 -9.22
C PRO A 185 11.18 20.95 -9.66
N ASP A 186 11.40 20.97 -10.97
CA ASP A 186 12.42 21.70 -11.71
C ASP A 186 13.88 21.30 -11.42
N ASP A 187 14.10 20.20 -10.70
CA ASP A 187 15.43 19.64 -10.41
C ASP A 187 15.81 18.54 -11.41
N PHE A 188 17.11 18.30 -11.58
CA PHE A 188 17.65 17.30 -12.49
C PHE A 188 18.58 16.29 -11.83
N SER A 189 18.61 15.06 -12.35
CA SER A 189 19.41 13.97 -11.80
C SER A 189 20.86 14.02 -12.23
N LYS A 190 21.71 13.29 -11.52
CA LYS A 190 22.99 12.81 -12.08
C LYS A 190 22.72 11.84 -13.25
N PRO A 191 23.69 11.61 -14.15
CA PRO A 191 23.56 10.59 -15.19
C PRO A 191 23.27 9.20 -14.60
N VAL A 192 22.18 8.59 -15.05
CA VAL A 192 21.73 7.25 -14.67
C VAL A 192 21.94 6.30 -15.83
N LYS A 193 22.58 5.15 -15.60
CA LYS A 193 22.76 4.15 -16.67
C LYS A 193 21.46 3.40 -16.93
N VAL A 194 20.95 3.45 -18.16
CA VAL A 194 19.73 2.75 -18.60
C VAL A 194 20.05 1.97 -19.87
N GLY A 195 20.19 0.65 -19.73
CA GLY A 195 20.67 -0.20 -20.83
C GLY A 195 22.08 0.22 -21.30
N SER A 196 22.19 0.56 -22.58
CA SER A 196 23.42 1.06 -23.22
C SER A 196 23.60 2.58 -23.15
N TYR A 197 22.64 3.31 -22.57
CA TYR A 197 22.63 4.77 -22.53
C TYR A 197 22.82 5.30 -21.10
N TYR A 198 23.08 6.60 -21.02
CA TYR A 198 23.10 7.38 -19.79
C TYR A 198 22.03 8.46 -19.89
N VAL A 199 21.19 8.58 -18.87
CA VAL A 199 20.02 9.47 -18.89
C VAL A 199 20.14 10.49 -17.77
N ILE A 200 19.92 11.77 -18.09
CA ILE A 200 19.67 12.84 -17.13
C ILE A 200 18.17 13.10 -17.13
N TYR A 201 17.53 12.88 -15.99
CA TYR A 201 16.10 13.17 -15.79
C TYR A 201 15.94 14.59 -15.25
N TRP A 202 14.97 15.33 -15.74
CA TRP A 202 14.52 16.62 -15.22
C TRP A 202 13.05 16.50 -14.85
N LYS A 203 12.69 16.71 -13.57
CA LYS A 203 11.30 16.60 -13.11
C LYS A 203 10.62 17.95 -13.32
N MET A 204 9.69 18.03 -14.27
CA MET A 204 9.06 19.28 -14.67
C MET A 204 7.90 19.61 -13.72
N ASN A 205 7.70 20.88 -13.41
CA ASN A 205 6.58 21.32 -12.59
C ASN A 205 5.25 21.31 -13.39
N GLY A 206 4.54 20.18 -13.37
CA GLY A 206 3.16 20.03 -13.85
C GLY A 206 2.98 19.87 -15.37
N PRO A 207 1.82 19.32 -15.81
CA PRO A 207 1.47 19.18 -17.22
C PRO A 207 1.04 20.54 -17.79
N GLY A 208 1.97 21.45 -18.06
CA GLY A 208 1.65 22.73 -18.72
C GLY A 208 2.55 23.93 -18.47
N ALA A 209 3.70 23.80 -17.78
CA ALA A 209 4.53 24.97 -17.46
C ALA A 209 5.26 25.63 -18.64
N HIS A 210 5.17 25.08 -19.86
CA HIS A 210 5.72 25.71 -21.06
C HIS A 210 4.70 25.80 -22.19
N ASN A 211 3.66 26.63 -22.00
CA ASN A 211 2.86 27.19 -23.09
C ASN A 211 3.50 28.47 -23.68
N HIS A 212 4.83 28.57 -23.64
CA HIS A 212 5.59 29.63 -24.31
C HIS A 212 6.79 29.01 -25.05
N LEU A 213 6.48 28.27 -26.12
CA LEU A 213 7.35 28.09 -27.27
C LEU A 213 6.53 28.37 -28.53
#